data_AF-A0A7Y2DAI5-F1
#
_entry.id   AF-A0A7Y2DAI5-F1
#
_cell.length_a   1.000
_cell.length_b   1.000
_cell.length_c   1.000
_cell.angle_alpha   90.00
_cell.angle_beta   90.00
_cell.angle_gamma   90.00
#
_symmetry.space_group_name_H-M   'P 1'
#
loop_
_entity.id
_entity.type
_entity.pdbx_description
1 polymer ?
#
loop_
_entity_poly.entity_id
_entity_poly.type
_entity_poly.pdbx_seq_one_letter_code
_entity_poly.pdbx_strand_id
1 'polypeptide(L)' 'MTTNVTTDPAAWRAARLAHLEAEKAFTRQRDALSAARRELPWLEIETDYRFDAPAGEVSLLDLFGLRGPRPSGGERE' A
#
# COMPACT_ATOMS: atom_id res chain seq x y z
N MET A 1 6.51 -28.74 15.22
CA MET A 1 5.52 -28.02 16.04
C MET A 1 6.25 -27.10 17.01
N THR A 2 6.03 -25.80 16.96
CA THR A 2 6.54 -24.87 17.99
C THR A 2 5.76 -25.08 19.28
N THR A 3 6.40 -25.58 20.33
CA THR A 3 5.80 -25.75 21.66
C THR A 3 5.78 -24.42 22.38
N ASN A 4 4.59 -23.83 22.57
CA ASN A 4 4.45 -22.62 23.38
C ASN A 4 4.56 -22.98 24.87
N VAL A 5 5.41 -22.28 25.59
CA VAL A 5 5.65 -22.49 27.03
C VAL A 5 4.58 -21.73 27.82
N THR A 6 3.84 -22.42 28.69
CA THR A 6 2.90 -21.79 29.62
C THR A 6 3.68 -21.17 30.77
N THR A 7 3.48 -19.86 31.01
CA THR A 7 4.17 -19.08 32.05
C THR A 7 3.17 -18.47 33.04
N ASP A 8 3.65 -17.87 34.13
CA ASP A 8 2.80 -17.20 35.10
C ASP A 8 2.31 -15.81 34.60
N PRO A 9 1.21 -15.26 35.16
CA PRO A 9 0.62 -14.02 34.68
C PRO A 9 1.51 -12.77 34.80
N ALA A 10 2.50 -12.76 35.71
CA ALA A 10 3.40 -11.63 35.89
C ALA A 10 4.54 -11.66 34.86
N ALA A 11 5.14 -12.83 34.65
CA ALA A 11 6.14 -13.06 33.61
C ALA A 11 5.56 -12.77 32.21
N TRP A 12 4.33 -13.21 31.93
CA TRP A 12 3.65 -12.88 30.68
C TRP A 12 3.46 -11.37 30.49
N ARG A 13 3.02 -10.65 31.54
CA ARG A 13 2.83 -9.19 31.47
C ARG A 13 4.15 -8.45 31.19
N ALA A 14 5.23 -8.83 31.85
CA ALA A 14 6.54 -8.22 31.62
C ALA A 14 7.03 -8.44 30.17
N ALA A 15 6.93 -9.68 29.66
CA ALA A 15 7.28 -10.00 28.29
C ALA A 15 6.39 -9.27 27.27
N ARG A 16 5.08 -9.16 27.54
CA ARG A 16 4.12 -8.45 26.69
C ARG A 16 4.44 -6.96 26.61
N LEU A 17 4.79 -6.32 27.73
CA LEU A 17 5.16 -4.90 27.74
C LEU A 17 6.45 -4.65 26.97
N ALA A 18 7.46 -5.49 27.15
CA ALA A 18 8.71 -5.40 26.38
C ALA A 18 8.47 -5.58 24.88
N HIS A 19 7.62 -6.54 24.51
CA HIS A 19 7.24 -6.75 23.12
C HIS A 19 6.48 -5.56 22.53
N LEU A 20 5.55 -4.98 23.28
CA LEU A 20 4.75 -3.84 22.86
C LEU A 20 5.60 -2.58 22.61
N GLU A 21 6.67 -2.36 23.38
CA GLU A 21 7.61 -1.28 23.09
C GLU A 21 8.39 -1.50 21.79
N ALA A 22 8.78 -2.75 21.49
CA ALA A 22 9.40 -3.09 20.21
C ALA A 22 8.43 -2.91 19.04
N GLU A 23 7.16 -3.32 19.18
CA GLU A 23 6.12 -3.11 18.16
C GLU A 23 5.89 -1.62 17.87
N LYS A 24 5.84 -0.79 18.91
CA LYS A 24 5.73 0.67 18.75
C LYS A 24 6.93 1.26 18.02
N ALA A 25 8.13 0.82 18.34
CA ALA A 25 9.34 1.29 17.67
C ALA A 25 9.32 0.93 16.18
N PHE A 26 8.95 -0.32 15.86
CA PHE A 26 8.80 -0.77 14.48
C PHE A 26 7.74 0.04 13.71
N THR A 27 6.60 0.32 14.34
CA THR A 27 5.53 1.12 13.73
C THR A 27 6.04 2.53 13.36
N ARG A 28 6.76 3.20 14.26
CA ARG A 28 7.36 4.51 13.98
C ARG A 28 8.36 4.47 12.82
N GLN A 29 9.19 3.43 12.74
CA GLN A 29 10.15 3.26 11.65
C GLN A 29 9.43 3.04 10.31
N ARG A 30 8.37 2.24 10.29
CA ARG A 30 7.55 2.01 9.09
C ARG A 30 6.91 3.30 8.60
N ASP A 31 6.42 4.12 9.52
CA ASP A 31 5.80 5.39 9.19
C ASP A 31 6.83 6.38 8.62
N ALA A 32 8.03 6.45 9.20
CA ALA A 32 9.14 7.25 8.68
C ALA A 32 9.56 6.81 7.26
N LEU A 33 9.65 5.50 7.01
CA LEU A 33 9.93 4.97 5.68
C LEU A 33 8.81 5.33 4.68
N SER A 34 7.56 5.27 5.11
CA SER A 34 6.42 5.64 4.28
C SER A 34 6.40 7.14 3.95
N ALA A 35 6.83 8.00 4.88
CA ALA A 35 7.03 9.42 4.63
C ALA A 35 8.14 9.65 3.59
N ALA A 36 9.31 9.04 3.80
CA ALA A 36 10.42 9.12 2.85
C ALA A 36 10.03 8.65 1.43
N ARG A 37 9.19 7.60 1.32
CA ARG A 37 8.67 7.14 0.02
C ARG A 37 7.78 8.16 -0.70
N ARG A 38 7.05 9.00 0.04
CA ARG A 38 6.20 10.05 -0.56
C ARG A 38 7.02 11.25 -1.01
N GLU A 39 8.17 11.47 -0.39
CA GLU A 39 9.13 12.53 -0.74
C GLU A 39 9.99 12.16 -1.94
N LEU A 40 10.05 10.87 -2.33
CA LEU A 40 10.73 10.45 -3.54
C LEU A 40 10.12 11.17 -4.75
N PRO A 41 10.95 11.56 -5.74
CA PRO A 41 10.47 12.22 -6.94
C PRO A 41 9.50 11.31 -7.69
N TRP A 42 8.38 11.89 -8.08
CA TRP A 42 7.37 11.21 -8.87
C TRP A 42 7.83 11.22 -10.32
N LEU A 43 7.70 10.08 -10.99
CA LEU A 43 7.93 9.98 -12.42
C LEU A 43 6.59 10.13 -13.13
N GLU A 44 6.53 11.04 -14.11
CA GLU A 44 5.36 11.18 -14.96
C GLU A 44 5.18 9.92 -15.81
N ILE A 45 3.97 9.37 -15.79
CA ILE A 45 3.60 8.24 -16.66
C ILE A 45 3.16 8.82 -18.00
N GLU A 46 4.05 8.78 -18.99
CA GLU A 46 3.75 9.23 -20.35
C GLU A 46 2.98 8.17 -21.17
N THR A 47 2.92 6.93 -20.68
CA THR A 47 2.25 5.83 -21.38
C THR A 47 0.74 5.92 -21.22
N ASP A 48 0.03 5.96 -22.35
CA ASP A 48 -1.44 5.91 -22.39
C ASP A 48 -1.94 4.48 -22.15
N TYR A 49 -2.02 4.08 -20.87
CA TYR A 49 -2.50 2.76 -20.49
C TYR A 49 -4.01 2.61 -20.75
N ARG A 50 -4.34 1.58 -21.53
CA ARG A 50 -5.69 1.09 -21.79
C ARG A 50 -5.93 -0.19 -21.01
N PHE A 51 -7.04 -0.23 -20.27
CA PHE A 51 -7.45 -1.39 -19.49
C PHE A 51 -8.79 -1.91 -19.98
N ASP A 52 -8.91 -3.23 -20.12
CA ASP A 52 -10.18 -3.89 -20.38
C ASP A 52 -11.05 -3.91 -19.12
N ALA A 53 -12.20 -3.26 -19.17
CA ALA A 53 -13.23 -3.34 -18.13
C ALA A 53 -14.54 -3.90 -18.71
N PRO A 54 -15.44 -4.45 -17.86
CA PRO A 54 -16.73 -4.97 -18.32
C PRO A 54 -17.61 -3.94 -19.07
N ALA A 55 -17.35 -2.65 -18.88
CA ALA A 55 -18.07 -1.55 -19.53
C ALA A 55 -17.37 -1.00 -20.79
N GLY A 56 -16.23 -1.57 -21.20
CA GLY A 56 -15.38 -1.11 -22.32
C GLY A 56 -13.95 -0.78 -21.88
N GLU A 57 -13.12 -0.35 -22.83
CA GLU A 57 -11.77 0.13 -22.53
C GLU A 57 -11.82 1.41 -21.68
N VAL A 58 -11.02 1.42 -20.60
CA VAL A 58 -10.89 2.56 -19.69
C VAL A 58 -9.44 3.01 -19.58
N SER A 59 -9.23 4.32 -19.44
CA SER A 59 -7.90 4.85 -19.17
C SER A 59 -7.50 4.64 -17.71
N LEU A 60 -6.21 4.78 -17.40
CA LEU A 60 -5.71 4.73 -16.03
C LEU A 60 -6.45 5.70 -15.09
N LEU A 61 -6.82 6.90 -15.57
CA LEU A 61 -7.54 7.90 -14.78
C LEU A 61 -8.99 7.47 -14.48
N ASP A 62 -9.63 6.83 -15.47
CA ASP A 62 -11.01 6.36 -15.34
C ASP A 62 -11.15 5.26 -14.28
N LEU A 63 -10.10 4.44 -14.06
CA LEU A 63 -10.05 3.45 -12.97
C LEU A 63 -10.22 4.07 -11.57
N PHE A 64 -9.79 5.32 -11.41
CA PHE A 64 -9.88 6.05 -10.13
C PHE A 64 -11.06 7.03 -10.09
N GLY A 65 -11.99 6.95 -11.06
CA GLY A 65 -13.16 7.83 -11.13
C GLY A 65 -12.82 9.29 -11.48
N LEU A 66 -11.59 9.54 -11.94
CA LEU A 66 -11.16 10.84 -12.44
C LEU A 66 -11.42 10.88 -13.95
N ARG A 67 -12.10 11.93 -14.43
CA ARG A 67 -12.29 12.10 -15.88
C ARG A 67 -10.95 12.46 -16.53
N GLY A 68 -10.37 11.51 -17.27
CA GLY A 68 -9.27 11.80 -18.17
C GLY A 68 -9.70 12.64 -19.38
N PRO A 69 -8.77 13.28 -20.10
CA PRO A 69 -9.06 13.85 -21.41
C PRO A 69 -9.60 12.75 -22.33
N ARG A 70 -10.71 13.02 -23.01
CA ARG A 70 -11.26 12.06 -23.99
C ARG A 70 -10.21 11.83 -25.08
N PRO A 71 -9.81 10.57 -25.36
CA PRO A 71 -8.89 10.32 -26.45
C PRO A 71 -9.56 10.71 -27.77
N SER A 72 -8.85 11.52 -28.55
CA SER A 72 -9.11 11.70 -29.98
C SER A 72 -8.99 10.34 -30.67
N GLY A 73 -10.03 9.97 -31.42
CA GLY A 73 -10.30 8.63 -31.91
C GLY A 73 -9.11 7.83 -32.42
N GLY A 74 -9.02 6.58 -31.97
CA GLY A 74 -8.33 5.50 -32.65
C GLY A 74 -9.39 4.61 -33.31
N GLU A 75 -9.30 4.51 -34.63
CA GLU A 75 -10.15 3.71 -35.49
C GLU A 75 -10.11 2.24 -35.08
N ARG A 76 -11.28 1.59 -35.08
CA ARG A 76 -11.40 0.14 -35.00
C ARG A 76 -11.21 -0.42 -36.40
N GLU A 77 -10.22 -1.29 -36.57
CA GLU A 77 -10.24 -2.36 -37.59
C GLU A 77 -10.58 -3.68 -36.90
#